data_AF-A0A0J6KAQ3-F1
#
_entry.id   AF-A0A0J6KAQ3-F1
#
_cell.length_a   1.000
_cell.length_b   1.000
_cell.length_c   1.000
_cell.angle_alpha   90.00
_cell.angle_beta   90.00
_cell.angle_gamma   90.00
#
_symmetry.space_group_name_H-M   'P 1'
#
loop_
_entity.id
_entity.type
_entity.pdbx_description
1 polymer ?
#
loop_
_entity_poly.entity_id
_entity_poly.type
_entity_poly.pdbx_seq_one_letter_code
_entity_poly.pdbx_strand_id
1 'polypeptide(L)'
;MKIHIKGFILQALARQPGLWDIELAGRICREYRKPEDAYWLGMVRANLADLSASGLVVALSERWRAEDGRLLFNYRISAFGLERMRQTGLV
;
A
#
# COMPACT_ATOMS: atom_id res chain seq x y z
N MET A 1 7.35 13.16 -14.58
CA MET A 1 7.02 13.46 -13.17
C MET A 1 6.70 12.16 -12.46
N LYS A 2 7.19 11.89 -11.24
CA LYS A 2 6.80 10.67 -10.53
C LYS A 2 5.36 10.78 -10.04
N ILE A 3 4.64 9.68 -10.07
CA ILE A 3 3.29 9.60 -9.53
C ILE A 3 3.30 9.92 -8.03
N HIS A 4 2.21 10.47 -7.50
CA HIS A 4 2.08 10.64 -6.05
C HIS A 4 2.05 9.28 -5.34
N ILE A 5 2.56 9.18 -4.11
CA ILE A 5 2.73 7.91 -3.38
C ILE A 5 1.41 7.13 -3.26
N LYS A 6 0.27 7.79 -2.98
CA LYS A 6 -1.05 7.13 -2.99
C LYS A 6 -1.37 6.46 -4.33
N GLY A 7 -1.07 7.14 -5.43
CA GLY A 7 -1.24 6.57 -6.78
C GLY A 7 -0.32 5.37 -7.01
N PHE A 8 0.93 5.44 -6.56
CA PHE A 8 1.86 4.31 -6.63
C PHE A 8 1.38 3.11 -5.81
N ILE A 9 0.87 3.32 -4.59
CA ILE A 9 0.30 2.27 -3.75
C ILE A 9 -0.80 1.53 -4.51
N LEU A 10 -1.75 2.29 -5.08
CA LEU A 10 -2.86 1.72 -5.84
C LEU A 10 -2.36 0.93 -7.06
N GLN A 11 -1.39 1.46 -7.81
CA GLN A 11 -0.79 0.73 -8.94
C GLN A 11 -0.05 -0.54 -8.51
N ALA A 12 0.66 -0.52 -7.38
CA ALA A 12 1.36 -1.67 -6.85
C ALA A 12 0.39 -2.79 -6.43
N LEU A 13 -0.73 -2.41 -5.80
CA LEU A 13 -1.78 -3.33 -5.37
C LEU A 13 -2.64 -3.85 -6.53
N ALA A 14 -2.85 -3.05 -7.59
CA ALA A 14 -3.61 -3.49 -8.77
C ALA A 14 -2.90 -4.59 -9.59
N ARG A 15 -1.58 -4.74 -9.44
CA ARG A 15 -0.75 -5.72 -10.16
C ARG A 15 -0.53 -7.03 -9.40
N GLN A 16 -1.09 -7.16 -8.20
CA GLN A 16 -0.83 -8.28 -7.30
C GLN A 16 -2.14 -8.75 -6.67
N PRO A 17 -2.31 -10.05 -6.38
CA PRO A 17 -3.48 -10.54 -5.66
C PRO A 17 -3.53 -10.05 -4.20
N GLY A 18 -2.37 -9.72 -3.63
CA GLY A 18 -2.21 -9.14 -2.30
C GLY A 18 -0.74 -8.75 -2.06
N LEU A 19 -0.50 -7.78 -1.18
CA LEU A 19 0.85 -7.33 -0.83
C LEU A 19 0.93 -6.96 0.65
N TRP A 20 1.99 -7.37 1.33
CA TRP A 20 2.21 -6.98 2.71
C TRP A 20 2.62 -5.51 2.79
N ASP A 21 2.13 -4.81 3.82
CA ASP A 21 2.46 -3.42 4.10
C ASP A 21 3.97 -3.14 4.16
N ILE A 22 4.77 -4.06 4.74
CA ILE A 22 6.23 -3.95 4.77
C ILE A 22 6.87 -4.09 3.38
N GLU A 23 6.34 -4.96 2.51
CA GLU A 23 6.85 -5.13 1.15
C GLU A 23 6.52 -3.91 0.30
N LEU A 24 5.31 -3.36 0.49
CA LEU A 24 4.88 -2.13 -0.14
C LEU A 24 5.74 -0.95 0.31
N ALA A 25 6.05 -0.86 1.60
CA ALA A 25 6.96 0.16 2.14
C ALA A 25 8.35 0.07 1.50
N GLY A 26 8.96 -1.13 1.43
CA GLY A 26 10.24 -1.31 0.74
C GLY A 26 10.19 -0.95 -0.76
N ARG A 27 9.09 -1.24 -1.46
CA ARG A 27 8.90 -0.80 -2.85
C ARG A 27 8.84 0.73 -2.97
N ILE A 28 8.11 1.41 -2.08
CA ILE A 28 7.99 2.87 -2.06
C ILE A 28 9.32 3.51 -1.71
N CYS A 29 10.02 3.03 -0.69
CA CYS A 29 11.31 3.58 -0.29
C CYS A 29 12.32 3.52 -1.45
N ARG A 30 12.40 2.38 -2.15
CA ARG A 30 13.26 2.25 -3.34
C ARG A 30 12.82 3.15 -4.49
N GLU A 31 11.53 3.17 -4.81
CA GLU A 31 11.01 4.01 -5.91
C GLU A 31 11.27 5.49 -5.63
N TYR A 32 11.02 5.96 -4.41
CA TYR A 32 11.09 7.39 -4.08
C TYR A 32 12.41 7.82 -3.44
N ARG A 33 13.42 6.94 -3.44
CA ARG A 33 14.75 7.17 -2.84
C ARG A 33 14.65 7.65 -1.39
N LYS A 34 13.86 6.94 -0.60
CA LYS A 34 13.64 7.20 0.83
C LYS A 34 14.29 6.12 1.68
N PRO A 35 14.71 6.44 2.92
CA PRO A 35 15.23 5.43 3.84
C PRO A 35 14.16 4.39 4.17
N GLU A 36 14.57 3.14 4.29
CA GLU A 36 13.72 2.03 4.76
C GLU A 36 13.70 2.00 6.29
N ASP A 37 13.10 3.03 6.89
CA ASP A 37 13.01 3.20 8.35
C ASP A 37 11.56 3.14 8.87
N ALA A 38 11.41 3.26 10.19
CA ALA A 38 10.11 3.20 10.86
C ALA A 38 9.18 4.36 10.46
N TYR A 39 9.73 5.53 10.10
CA TYR A 39 8.94 6.67 9.67
C TYR A 39 8.27 6.38 8.32
N TRP A 40 9.02 5.88 7.33
CA TRP A 40 8.46 5.57 6.02
C TRP A 40 7.48 4.39 6.06
N LEU A 41 7.74 3.38 6.89
CA LEU A 41 6.76 2.33 7.14
C LEU A 41 5.46 2.89 7.73
N GLY A 42 5.56 3.77 8.73
CA GLY A 42 4.41 4.45 9.34
C GLY A 42 3.63 5.30 8.34
N MET A 43 4.32 6.06 7.49
CA MET A 43 3.72 6.87 6.44
C MET A 43 2.95 6.00 5.43
N VAL A 44 3.52 4.87 5.00
CA VAL A 44 2.83 3.94 4.10
C VAL A 44 1.58 3.34 4.76
N ARG A 45 1.66 2.96 6.04
CA ARG A 45 0.51 2.46 6.81
C ARG A 45 -0.58 3.50 6.97
N ALA A 46 -0.22 4.76 7.21
CA ALA A 46 -1.19 5.87 7.25
C ALA A 46 -1.92 6.03 5.91
N ASN A 47 -1.18 5.96 4.79
CA ASN A 47 -1.81 6.01 3.46
C ASN A 47 -2.71 4.79 3.20
N LEU A 48 -2.31 3.58 3.62
CA LEU A 48 -3.16 2.39 3.52
C LEU A 48 -4.44 2.53 4.34
N ALA A 49 -4.36 3.11 5.54
CA ALA A 49 -5.54 3.40 6.36
C ALA A 49 -6.49 4.39 5.66
N ASP A 50 -5.97 5.50 5.11
CA ASP A 50 -6.76 6.45 4.32
C ASP A 50 -7.44 5.80 3.10
N LEU A 51 -6.68 5.00 2.35
CA LEU A 51 -7.18 4.31 1.16
C LEU A 51 -8.21 3.23 1.53
N SER A 52 -8.05 2.58 2.68
CA SER A 52 -9.01 1.61 3.20
C SER A 52 -10.28 2.29 3.67
N ALA A 53 -10.18 3.42 4.39
CA ALA A 53 -11.33 4.19 4.86
C ALA A 53 -12.16 4.78 3.71
N SER A 54 -11.53 5.05 2.57
CA SER A 54 -12.20 5.46 1.32
C SER A 54 -12.67 4.29 0.45
N GLY A 55 -12.48 3.04 0.91
CA GLY A 55 -12.94 1.83 0.22
C GLY A 55 -12.13 1.42 -1.01
N LEU A 56 -10.98 2.07 -1.27
CA LEU A 56 -10.16 1.80 -2.45
C LEU A 56 -9.32 0.51 -2.30
N VAL A 57 -8.94 0.17 -1.08
CA VAL A 57 -8.19 -1.06 -0.76
C VAL A 57 -8.88 -1.80 0.37
N VAL A 58 -8.59 -3.09 0.50
CA VAL A 58 -9.08 -3.93 1.61
C VAL A 58 -7.94 -4.75 2.21
N ALA A 59 -7.96 -4.92 3.52
CA ALA A 59 -7.08 -5.87 4.21
C ALA A 59 -7.60 -7.29 3.98
N LEU A 60 -6.72 -8.21 3.59
CA LEU A 60 -7.02 -9.61 3.33
C LEU A 60 -6.75 -10.49 4.54
N SER A 61 -5.66 -10.22 5.25
CA SER A 61 -5.21 -11.03 6.37
C SER A 61 -4.21 -10.24 7.20
N GLU A 62 -4.04 -10.67 8.45
CA GLU A 62 -3.02 -10.17 9.35
C GLU A 62 -2.10 -11.29 9.83
N ARG A 63 -0.87 -10.93 10.19
CA ARG A 63 0.12 -11.86 10.73
C ARG A 63 0.98 -11.18 11.77
N TRP A 64 1.06 -11.77 12.96
CA TRP A 64 2.03 -11.35 13.96
C TRP A 64 3.45 -11.78 13.55
N ARG A 65 4.39 -10.85 13.62
CA ARG A 65 5.82 -11.07 13.37
C ARG A 65 6.58 -10.91 14.68
N ALA A 66 7.05 -12.02 15.22
CA ALA A 66 7.66 -12.07 16.55
C ALA A 66 9.05 -11.40 16.57
N GLU A 67 9.78 -11.41 15.45
CA GLU A 67 11.16 -10.91 15.36
C GLU A 67 11.27 -9.42 15.65
N ASP A 68 10.25 -8.64 15.30
CA ASP A 68 10.23 -7.19 15.49
C ASP A 68 9.01 -6.70 16.28
N GLY A 69 8.20 -7.62 16.81
CA GLY A 69 7.05 -7.33 17.66
C GLY A 69 5.94 -6.55 16.94
N ARG A 70 5.63 -6.90 15.69
CA ARG A 70 4.67 -6.13 14.87
C ARG A 70 3.58 -7.00 14.27
N LEU A 71 2.38 -6.42 14.18
CA LEU A 71 1.31 -6.95 13.33
C LEU A 71 1.51 -6.44 11.90
N LEU A 72 1.51 -7.36 10.94
CA LEU A 72 1.59 -7.09 9.50
C LEU A 72 0.21 -7.27 8.87
N PHE A 73 -0.07 -6.48 7.84
CA PHE A 73 -1.33 -6.53 7.10
C PHE A 73 -1.07 -6.76 5.62
N ASN A 74 -1.82 -7.69 5.03
CA ASN A 74 -1.83 -7.92 3.59
C ASN A 74 -2.99 -7.14 2.97
N TYR A 75 -2.74 -6.36 1.93
CA TYR A 75 -3.73 -5.54 1.26
C TYR A 75 -3.91 -5.94 -0.21
N ARG A 76 -5.11 -5.71 -0.74
CA ARG A 76 -5.37 -5.71 -2.18
C ARG A 76 -6.20 -4.51 -2.60
N ILE A 77 -6.22 -4.21 -3.90
CA ILE A 77 -7.17 -3.27 -4.47
C ILE A 77 -8.59 -3.84 -4.36
N SER A 78 -9.58 -3.00 -4.03
CA SER A 78 -10.99 -3.39 -4.07
C SER A 78 -11.54 -3.28 -5.50
N ALA A 79 -12.71 -3.88 -5.78
CA ALA A 79 -13.37 -3.69 -7.06
C ALA A 79 -13.72 -2.21 -7.33
N PHE A 80 -14.21 -1.51 -6.29
CA PHE A 80 -14.46 -0.07 -6.33
C PHE A 80 -13.17 0.73 -6.59
N GLY A 81 -12.08 0.39 -5.90
CA GLY A 81 -10.79 1.02 -6.08
C GLY A 81 -10.28 0.88 -7.51
N LEU A 82 -10.33 -0.33 -8.07
CA LEU A 82 -9.90 -0.59 -9.44
C LEU A 82 -10.72 0.23 -10.45
N GLU A 83 -12.03 0.33 -10.27
CA GLU A 83 -12.89 1.14 -11.12
C GLU A 83 -12.55 2.64 -11.03
N ARG A 84 -12.32 3.16 -9.82
CA ARG A 84 -11.88 4.55 -9.62
C ARG A 84 -10.52 4.82 -10.27
N MET A 85 -9.60 3.85 -10.25
CA MET A 85 -8.31 3.97 -10.93
C MET A 85 -8.49 4.11 -12.46
N ARG A 86 -9.35 3.29 -13.08
CA ARG A 86 -9.67 3.40 -14.52
C ARG A 86 -10.28 4.75 -14.87
N GLN A 87 -11.26 5.20 -14.10
CA GLN A 87 -11.96 6.47 -14.32
C GLN A 87 -11.03 7.70 -14.23
N THR A 88 -9.92 7.59 -13.51
CA THR A 88 -8.95 8.66 -13.33
C THR A 88 -7.71 8.52 -14.24
N GLY A 89 -7.67 7.49 -15.10
CA GLY A 89 -6.53 7.20 -15.96
C GLY A 89 -5.28 6.76 -15.19
N LEU A 90 -5.45 6.23 -13.97
CA LEU A 90 -4.36 5.74 -13.13
C LEU A 90 -3.88 4.34 -13.56
N VAL A 91 -4.73 3.59 -14.27
CA VAL A 91 -4.47 2.31 -14.97
C VAL A 91 -5.25 2.25 -16.27
#